data_AF-A0ABD0Y5Q6-F1
#
_entry.id   AF-A0ABD0Y5Q6-F1
#
_cell.length_a   1.000
_cell.length_b   1.000
_cell.length_c   1.000
_cell.angle_alpha   90.00
_cell.angle_beta   90.00
_cell.angle_gamma   90.00
#
_symmetry.space_group_name_H-M   'P 1'
#
loop_
_entity.id
_entity.type
_entity.pdbx_description
1 polymer ?
#
loop_
_entity_poly.entity_id
_entity_poly.type
_entity_poly.pdbx_seq_one_letter_code
_entity_poly.pdbx_strand_id
1 'polypeptide(L)'
;MLKDGFLNVKNSLSLDLVSYNQLFALKVKSDGAHCGTISSEQKDMNMRYIILTYRADYDIIYYPVPLKYCGLPRPEVLQKAIRSLESEVSRLREKLKEDRGKQEKIYKLEERVVDLSNENECLKKEVKQLKAIIQQSDEFKDLKTTSCLTAAVESLKENYVEDRIYFKESLRELIAINSQVVHQAVLLDRNVEIGSRCKPCAEAKYERRPERPRKC
;
A
#
# COMPACT_ATOMS: atom_id res chain seq x y z
N MET A 1 -13.02 54.37 11.54
CA MET A 1 -13.62 55.64 11.09
C MET A 1 -12.81 56.29 9.96
N LEU A 2 -11.68 56.97 10.20
CA LEU A 2 -10.95 57.68 9.11
C LEU A 2 -10.42 56.75 8.00
N LYS A 3 -9.79 55.62 8.38
CA LYS A 3 -9.35 54.58 7.42
C LYS A 3 -10.53 54.05 6.58
N ASP A 4 -11.65 53.78 7.22
CA ASP A 4 -12.85 53.24 6.56
C ASP A 4 -13.46 54.27 5.60
N GLY A 5 -13.37 55.56 5.94
CA GLY A 5 -13.74 56.66 5.06
C GLY A 5 -12.82 56.75 3.84
N PHE A 6 -11.50 56.61 4.00
CA PHE A 6 -10.57 56.62 2.84
C PHE A 6 -10.76 55.43 1.91
N LEU A 7 -11.15 54.29 2.47
CA LEU A 7 -11.43 53.08 1.71
C LEU A 7 -12.90 53.01 1.22
N ASN A 8 -13.74 54.01 1.56
CA ASN A 8 -15.18 54.05 1.28
C ASN A 8 -15.92 52.74 1.64
N VAL A 9 -15.52 52.07 2.72
CA VAL A 9 -16.05 50.75 3.11
C VAL A 9 -17.44 50.86 3.75
N LYS A 10 -17.77 52.02 4.32
CA LYS A 10 -19.02 52.25 5.05
C LYS A 10 -19.76 53.45 4.46
N ASN A 11 -21.03 53.25 4.12
CA ASN A 11 -21.90 54.29 3.56
C ASN A 11 -22.27 55.40 4.57
N SER A 12 -22.05 55.17 5.86
CA SER A 12 -22.31 56.14 6.94
C SER A 12 -21.17 57.16 7.15
N LEU A 13 -20.06 57.03 6.43
CA LEU A 13 -18.91 57.92 6.53
C LEU A 13 -18.65 58.56 5.17
N SER A 14 -18.54 59.89 5.12
CA SER A 14 -18.04 60.61 3.94
C SER A 14 -16.84 61.48 4.30
N LEU A 15 -15.93 61.65 3.34
CA LEU A 15 -14.72 62.45 3.48
C LEU A 15 -14.69 63.54 2.41
N ASP A 16 -14.69 64.79 2.85
CA ASP A 16 -14.59 65.96 1.97
C ASP A 16 -13.30 66.73 2.26
N LEU A 17 -12.60 67.19 1.22
CA LEU A 17 -11.41 68.05 1.37
C LEU A 17 -11.79 69.49 1.05
N VAL A 18 -11.63 70.38 2.03
CA VAL A 18 -12.08 71.77 1.96
C VAL A 18 -10.92 72.72 2.25
N SER A 19 -10.80 73.78 1.45
CA SER A 19 -9.83 74.86 1.72
C SER A 19 -10.34 75.77 2.84
N TYR A 20 -9.43 76.45 3.55
CA TYR A 20 -9.81 77.42 4.59
C TYR A 20 -10.83 78.45 4.09
N ASN A 21 -10.63 78.99 2.88
CA ASN A 21 -11.53 79.98 2.27
C ASN A 21 -12.94 79.42 2.01
N GLN A 22 -13.04 78.16 1.56
CA GLN A 22 -14.33 77.49 1.36
C GLN A 22 -15.04 77.22 2.68
N LEU A 23 -14.32 76.80 3.72
CA LEU A 23 -14.89 76.56 5.05
C LEU A 23 -15.43 77.86 5.66
N PHE A 24 -14.68 78.96 5.51
CA PHE A 24 -15.12 80.30 5.94
C PHE A 24 -16.38 80.74 5.18
N ALA A 25 -16.42 80.55 3.86
CA ALA A 25 -17.60 80.87 3.04
C ALA A 25 -18.84 80.06 3.43
N LEU A 26 -18.67 78.78 3.82
CA LEU A 26 -19.75 77.93 4.30
C LEU A 26 -20.26 78.38 5.67
N LYS A 27 -19.36 78.78 6.57
CA LYS A 27 -19.75 79.31 7.89
C LYS A 27 -20.54 80.60 7.78
N VAL A 28 -20.10 81.54 6.94
CA VAL A 28 -20.79 82.83 6.73
C VAL A 28 -22.19 82.63 6.11
N LYS A 29 -22.37 81.61 5.26
CA LYS A 29 -23.68 81.25 4.68
C LYS A 29 -24.58 80.51 5.66
N SER A 30 -24.01 79.69 6.54
CA SER A 30 -24.76 78.91 7.54
C SER A 30 -25.24 79.75 8.71
N ASP A 31 -24.41 80.67 9.21
CA ASP A 31 -24.65 81.42 10.47
C ASP A 31 -25.21 82.83 10.25
N GLY A 32 -25.87 83.10 9.11
CA GLY A 32 -26.65 84.32 8.83
C GLY A 32 -26.22 85.57 9.61
N ALA A 33 -25.18 86.27 9.14
CA ALA A 33 -24.82 87.63 9.56
C ALA A 33 -24.16 87.87 10.94
N HIS A 34 -23.45 86.91 11.54
CA HIS A 34 -22.53 87.23 12.64
C HIS A 34 -21.24 86.39 12.65
N CYS A 35 -20.22 86.82 11.89
CA CYS A 35 -18.86 86.40 12.15
C CYS A 35 -17.94 87.62 12.07
N GLY A 36 -17.50 88.08 13.24
CA GLY A 36 -16.56 89.17 13.39
C GLY A 36 -15.32 88.95 12.53
N THR A 37 -14.85 90.05 11.95
CA THR A 37 -13.65 90.20 11.14
C THR A 37 -12.44 89.68 11.92
N ILE A 38 -12.07 88.41 11.71
CA ILE A 38 -10.74 87.93 12.08
C ILE A 38 -9.81 88.36 10.95
N SER A 39 -9.24 89.55 11.11
CA SER A 39 -8.06 90.00 10.36
C SER A 39 -6.88 89.08 10.71
N SER A 40 -6.71 88.02 9.93
CA SER A 40 -5.49 87.20 9.90
C SER A 40 -5.02 87.14 8.46
N GLU A 41 -4.48 88.26 8.00
CA GLU A 41 -3.80 88.35 6.72
C GLU A 41 -2.66 87.31 6.71
N GLN A 42 -2.74 86.40 5.74
CA GLN A 42 -1.68 85.48 5.28
C GLN A 42 -1.39 84.17 6.04
N LYS A 43 -1.94 83.91 7.23
CA LYS A 43 -1.43 82.76 8.03
C LYS A 43 -1.80 81.36 7.52
N ASP A 44 -2.89 81.19 6.75
CA ASP A 44 -3.48 79.86 6.48
C ASP A 44 -3.89 79.57 5.03
N MET A 45 -3.34 80.26 4.03
CA MET A 45 -3.72 80.02 2.61
C MET A 45 -3.44 78.59 2.13
N ASN A 46 -2.48 77.90 2.76
CA ASN A 46 -2.11 76.52 2.45
C ASN A 46 -2.69 75.49 3.42
N MET A 47 -3.54 75.90 4.36
CA MET A 47 -4.26 74.99 5.25
C MET A 47 -5.45 74.38 4.53
N ARG A 48 -5.55 73.05 4.59
CA ARG A 48 -6.71 72.30 4.09
C ARG A 48 -7.34 71.56 5.26
N TYR A 49 -8.64 71.32 5.21
CA TYR A 49 -9.36 70.55 6.21
C TYR A 49 -9.95 69.33 5.52
N ILE A 50 -9.69 68.15 6.06
CA ILE A 50 -10.52 66.98 5.77
C ILE A 50 -11.72 67.06 6.71
N ILE A 51 -12.92 67.13 6.17
CA ILE A 51 -14.17 67.04 6.91
C ILE A 51 -14.60 65.58 6.85
N LEU A 52 -14.48 64.89 7.99
CA LEU A 52 -15.08 63.58 8.16
C LEU A 52 -16.52 63.77 8.64
N THR A 53 -17.46 63.42 7.78
CA THR A 53 -18.89 63.47 8.10
C THR A 53 -19.34 62.07 8.47
N TYR A 54 -19.76 61.89 9.71
CA TYR A 54 -20.40 60.67 10.16
C TYR A 54 -21.91 60.88 10.20
N ARG A 55 -22.63 60.11 9.39
CA ARG A 55 -24.09 60.10 9.31
C ARG A 55 -24.62 58.87 10.03
N ALA A 56 -25.19 59.08 11.19
CA ALA A 56 -26.06 58.12 11.86
C ALA A 56 -27.52 58.33 11.41
N ASP A 57 -28.45 57.50 11.85
CA ASP A 57 -29.85 57.53 11.39
C ASP A 57 -30.56 58.86 11.66
N TYR A 58 -30.13 59.57 12.71
CA TYR A 58 -30.75 60.85 13.14
C TYR A 58 -29.75 62.00 13.33
N ASP A 59 -28.45 61.72 13.27
CA ASP A 59 -27.40 62.70 13.55
C ASP A 59 -26.36 62.76 12.42
N ILE A 60 -25.88 63.98 12.16
CA ILE A 60 -24.75 64.23 11.27
C ILE A 60 -23.68 64.95 12.08
N ILE A 61 -22.54 64.29 12.27
CA ILE A 61 -21.42 64.84 13.03
C ILE A 61 -20.27 65.15 12.08
N TYR A 62 -19.79 66.39 12.13
CA TYR A 62 -18.66 66.87 11.33
C TYR A 62 -17.39 66.91 12.17
N TYR A 63 -16.36 66.19 11.74
CA TYR A 63 -15.03 66.18 12.35
C TYR A 63 -14.01 66.86 11.43
N PRO A 64 -13.65 68.13 11.68
CA PRO A 64 -12.65 68.83 10.89
C PRO A 64 -11.23 68.42 11.30
N VAL A 65 -10.46 67.88 10.35
CA VAL A 65 -9.06 67.50 10.53
C VAL A 65 -8.17 68.46 9.75
N PRO A 66 -7.40 69.34 10.42
CA PRO A 66 -6.53 70.29 9.76
C PRO A 66 -5.29 69.60 9.17
N LEU A 67 -4.98 69.95 7.93
CA LEU A 67 -3.82 69.49 7.17
C LEU A 67 -2.96 70.68 6.75
N LYS A 68 -1.67 70.54 6.98
CA LYS A 68 -0.65 71.47 6.49
C LYS A 68 -0.11 70.97 5.17
N TYR A 69 0.11 71.89 4.23
CA TYR A 69 0.81 71.55 3.00
C TYR A 69 2.29 71.26 3.28
N CYS A 70 2.74 70.05 2.96
CA CYS A 70 4.11 69.59 3.20
C CYS A 70 5.09 69.89 2.06
N GLY A 71 4.69 70.67 1.04
CA GLY A 71 5.51 70.91 -0.14
C GLY A 71 5.47 69.77 -1.15
N LEU A 72 6.26 69.91 -2.22
CA LEU A 72 6.47 68.83 -3.18
C LEU A 72 7.42 67.78 -2.57
N PRO A 73 7.16 66.48 -2.76
CA PRO A 73 8.07 65.44 -2.33
C PRO A 73 9.40 65.53 -3.11
N ARG A 74 10.53 65.23 -2.43
CA ARG A 74 11.84 65.20 -3.08
C ARG A 74 11.93 64.03 -4.07
N PRO A 75 12.45 64.24 -5.30
CA PRO A 75 12.56 63.18 -6.30
C PRO A 75 13.36 61.96 -5.82
N GLU A 76 14.40 62.17 -5.03
CA GLU A 76 15.25 61.10 -4.48
C GLU A 76 14.48 60.14 -3.57
N VAL A 77 13.56 60.66 -2.75
CA VAL A 77 12.74 59.86 -1.84
C VAL A 77 11.75 59.01 -2.63
N LEU A 78 11.15 59.59 -3.68
CA LEU A 78 10.26 58.87 -4.58
C LEU A 78 11.00 57.77 -5.34
N GLN A 79 12.17 58.08 -5.92
CA GLN A 79 12.98 57.09 -6.63
C GLN A 79 13.44 55.95 -5.72
N LYS A 80 13.82 56.26 -4.47
CA LYS A 80 14.15 55.23 -3.48
C LYS A 80 12.95 54.33 -3.16
N ALA A 81 11.77 54.92 -2.97
CA ALA A 81 10.54 54.16 -2.74
C ALA A 81 10.18 53.27 -3.94
N ILE A 82 10.27 53.81 -5.17
CA ILE A 82 10.03 53.05 -6.41
C ILE A 82 10.96 51.84 -6.49
N ARG A 83 12.28 52.04 -6.36
CA ARG A 83 13.25 50.93 -6.40
C ARG A 83 12.98 49.88 -5.32
N SER A 84 12.62 50.32 -4.11
CA SER A 84 12.28 49.41 -3.02
C SER A 84 11.02 48.59 -3.33
N LEU A 85 9.99 49.22 -3.90
CA LEU A 85 8.75 48.55 -4.25
C LEU A 85 8.93 47.60 -5.44
N GLU A 86 9.69 48.01 -6.45
CA GLU A 86 10.03 47.16 -7.60
C GLU A 86 10.83 45.93 -7.18
N SER A 87 11.80 46.10 -6.27
CA SER A 87 12.55 44.99 -5.68
C SER A 87 11.64 44.03 -4.93
N GLU A 88 10.72 44.56 -4.12
CA GLU A 88 9.78 43.74 -3.36
C GLU A 88 8.79 42.99 -4.27
N VAL A 89 8.26 43.65 -5.30
CA VAL A 89 7.40 43.00 -6.30
C VAL A 89 8.15 41.90 -7.04
N SER A 90 9.41 42.13 -7.39
CA SER A 90 10.25 41.13 -8.07
C SER A 90 10.47 39.91 -7.18
N ARG A 91 10.82 40.14 -5.91
CA ARG A 91 10.98 39.09 -4.89
C ARG A 91 9.69 38.29 -4.68
N LEU A 92 8.54 38.95 -4.59
CA LEU A 92 7.25 38.29 -4.43
C LEU A 92 6.86 37.47 -5.67
N ARG A 93 7.19 37.95 -6.88
CA ARG A 93 6.98 37.20 -8.12
C ARG A 93 7.85 35.95 -8.20
N GLU A 94 9.11 36.02 -7.75
CA GLU A 94 9.99 34.85 -7.67
C GLU A 94 9.45 33.80 -6.68
N LYS A 95 9.05 34.23 -5.48
CA LYS A 95 8.39 33.34 -4.51
C LYS A 95 7.14 32.66 -5.08
N LEU A 96 6.31 33.41 -5.81
CA LEU A 96 5.12 32.86 -6.44
C LEU A 96 5.47 31.79 -7.50
N LYS A 97 6.56 31.97 -8.26
CA LYS A 97 7.04 30.97 -9.22
C LYS A 97 7.54 29.71 -8.51
N GLU A 98 8.31 29.87 -7.43
CA GLU A 98 8.76 28.74 -6.62
C GLU A 98 7.58 27.95 -6.02
N ASP A 99 6.59 28.65 -5.47
CA ASP A 99 5.42 28.02 -4.87
C ASP A 99 4.56 27.31 -5.92
N ARG A 100 4.43 27.85 -7.14
CA ARG A 100 3.81 27.10 -8.27
C ARG A 100 4.58 25.82 -8.59
N GLY A 101 5.91 25.87 -8.62
CA GLY A 101 6.75 24.70 -8.85
C GLY A 101 6.64 23.65 -7.73
N LYS A 102 6.46 24.07 -6.47
CA LYS A 102 6.15 23.17 -5.35
C LYS A 102 4.77 22.55 -5.51
N GLN A 103 3.77 23.35 -5.88
CA GLN A 103 2.40 22.87 -6.07
C GLN A 103 2.30 21.80 -7.17
N GLU A 104 3.03 21.99 -8.28
CA GLU A 104 3.08 20.98 -9.35
C GLU A 104 3.73 19.67 -8.88
N LYS A 105 4.78 19.75 -8.06
CA LYS A 105 5.40 18.55 -7.45
C LYS A 105 4.45 17.86 -6.48
N ILE A 106 3.72 18.62 -5.65
CA ILE A 106 2.71 18.07 -4.74
C ILE A 106 1.66 17.31 -5.54
N TYR A 107 1.13 17.91 -6.61
CA TYR A 107 0.14 17.26 -7.47
C TYR A 107 0.66 15.93 -8.06
N LYS A 108 1.89 15.91 -8.60
CA LYS A 108 2.50 14.68 -9.13
C LYS A 108 2.73 13.61 -8.06
N LEU A 109 3.08 14.02 -6.85
CA LEU A 109 3.24 13.10 -5.72
C LEU A 109 1.89 12.54 -5.27
N GLU A 110 0.85 13.37 -5.22
CA GLU A 110 -0.52 12.93 -4.90
C GLU A 110 -1.03 11.91 -5.91
N GLU A 111 -0.84 12.15 -7.21
CA GLU A 111 -1.16 11.20 -8.28
C GLU A 111 -0.42 9.87 -8.07
N ARG A 112 0.89 9.92 -7.81
CA ARG A 112 1.69 8.71 -7.59
C ARG A 112 1.26 7.94 -6.33
N VAL A 113 0.84 8.64 -5.28
CA VAL A 113 0.32 8.02 -4.05
C VAL A 113 -0.99 7.28 -4.33
N VAL A 114 -1.88 7.85 -5.15
CA VAL A 114 -3.12 7.18 -5.56
C VAL A 114 -2.81 5.91 -6.35
N ASP A 115 -1.94 5.98 -7.34
CA ASP A 115 -1.54 4.81 -8.14
C ASP A 115 -0.96 3.69 -7.27
N LEU A 116 -0.01 4.04 -6.39
CA LEU A 116 0.62 3.09 -5.47
C LEU A 116 -0.39 2.52 -4.46
N SER A 117 -1.39 3.31 -4.05
CA SER A 117 -2.44 2.83 -3.14
C SER A 117 -3.33 1.80 -3.83
N ASN A 118 -3.70 2.05 -5.09
CA ASN A 118 -4.47 1.12 -5.90
C ASN A 118 -3.70 -0.19 -6.15
N GLU A 119 -2.41 -0.08 -6.52
CA GLU A 119 -1.52 -1.25 -6.69
C GLU A 119 -1.41 -2.06 -5.40
N ASN A 120 -1.19 -1.39 -4.26
CA ASN A 120 -1.17 -2.05 -2.96
C ASN A 120 -2.49 -2.75 -2.62
N GLU A 121 -3.63 -2.15 -2.96
CA GLU A 121 -4.94 -2.78 -2.72
C GLU A 121 -5.13 -4.04 -3.58
N CYS A 122 -4.76 -3.98 -4.86
CA CYS A 122 -4.78 -5.13 -5.76
C CYS A 122 -3.86 -6.26 -5.25
N LEU A 123 -2.61 -5.94 -4.91
CA LEU A 123 -1.66 -6.91 -4.37
C LEU A 123 -2.16 -7.51 -3.05
N LYS A 124 -2.77 -6.72 -2.16
CA LYS A 124 -3.37 -7.23 -0.93
C LYS A 124 -4.52 -8.19 -1.19
N LYS A 125 -5.35 -7.93 -2.21
CA LYS A 125 -6.43 -8.84 -2.62
C LYS A 125 -5.86 -10.15 -3.15
N GLU A 126 -4.86 -10.09 -4.01
CA GLU A 126 -4.18 -11.27 -4.56
C GLU A 126 -3.52 -12.10 -3.46
N VAL A 127 -2.77 -11.47 -2.55
CA VAL A 127 -2.19 -12.14 -1.37
C VAL A 127 -3.28 -12.80 -0.52
N LYS A 128 -4.44 -12.16 -0.34
CA LYS A 128 -5.55 -12.75 0.39
C LYS A 128 -6.13 -13.98 -0.33
N GLN A 129 -6.26 -13.93 -1.65
CA GLN A 129 -6.73 -15.06 -2.47
C GLN A 129 -5.75 -16.23 -2.40
N LEU A 130 -4.45 -15.97 -2.60
CA LEU A 130 -3.41 -17.00 -2.52
C LEU A 130 -3.36 -17.64 -1.13
N LYS A 131 -3.49 -16.85 -0.06
CA LYS A 131 -3.60 -17.38 1.31
C LYS A 131 -4.81 -18.28 1.48
N ALA A 132 -5.97 -17.93 0.93
CA ALA A 132 -7.16 -18.77 0.99
C ALA A 132 -6.98 -20.08 0.22
N ILE A 133 -6.33 -20.05 -0.95
CA ILE A 133 -6.00 -21.25 -1.72
C ILE A 133 -5.03 -22.16 -0.94
N ILE A 134 -3.99 -21.58 -0.32
CA ILE A 134 -3.05 -22.32 0.50
C ILE A 134 -3.78 -22.98 1.68
N GLN A 135 -4.64 -22.24 2.39
CA GLN A 135 -5.46 -22.77 3.48
C GLN A 135 -6.36 -23.92 3.02
N GLN A 136 -7.07 -23.78 1.89
CA GLN A 136 -7.88 -24.86 1.32
C GLN A 136 -7.03 -26.06 0.91
N SER A 137 -5.82 -25.85 0.42
CA SER A 137 -4.91 -26.93 0.04
C SER A 137 -4.30 -27.66 1.24
N ASP A 138 -4.12 -26.96 2.37
CA ASP A 138 -3.69 -27.56 3.62
C ASP A 138 -4.85 -28.29 4.32
N GLU A 139 -6.09 -27.78 4.25
CA GLU A 139 -7.30 -28.51 4.63
C GLU A 139 -7.51 -29.77 3.76
N PHE A 140 -7.15 -29.74 2.47
CA PHE A 140 -7.21 -30.93 1.61
C PHE A 140 -6.13 -31.98 1.90
N LYS A 141 -5.04 -31.57 2.57
CA LYS A 141 -4.02 -32.48 3.12
C LYS A 141 -4.41 -32.99 4.51
N ASP A 142 -5.56 -32.59 5.05
CA ASP A 142 -6.02 -33.03 6.37
C ASP A 142 -6.04 -34.55 6.42
N LEU A 143 -4.99 -35.06 7.05
CA LEU A 143 -4.82 -36.19 7.95
C LEU A 143 -5.59 -37.48 7.66
N LYS A 144 -6.85 -37.48 7.22
CA LYS A 144 -7.66 -38.69 7.02
C LYS A 144 -7.21 -39.52 5.83
N THR A 145 -6.95 -38.93 4.67
CA THR A 145 -6.48 -39.70 3.49
C THR A 145 -5.07 -40.20 3.71
N THR A 146 -4.17 -39.37 4.23
CA THR A 146 -2.79 -39.76 4.52
C THR A 146 -2.72 -40.76 5.68
N SER A 147 -3.46 -40.57 6.78
CA SER A 147 -3.53 -41.51 7.90
C SER A 147 -4.18 -42.84 7.50
N CYS A 148 -5.26 -42.83 6.72
CA CYS A 148 -5.91 -44.05 6.26
C CYS A 148 -5.00 -44.85 5.32
N LEU A 149 -4.30 -44.16 4.40
CA LEU A 149 -3.29 -44.80 3.55
C LEU A 149 -2.11 -45.32 4.38
N THR A 150 -1.67 -44.60 5.41
CA THR A 150 -0.57 -45.04 6.29
C THR A 150 -0.96 -46.29 7.08
N ALA A 151 -2.17 -46.29 7.68
CA ALA A 151 -2.71 -47.45 8.39
C ALA A 151 -2.89 -48.66 7.45
N ALA A 152 -3.42 -48.44 6.23
CA ALA A 152 -3.55 -49.50 5.24
C ALA A 152 -2.18 -50.08 4.85
N VAL A 153 -1.15 -49.24 4.69
CA VAL A 153 0.22 -49.68 4.41
C VAL A 153 0.83 -50.46 5.59
N GLU A 154 0.56 -50.06 6.84
CA GLU A 154 1.01 -50.79 8.02
C GLU A 154 0.35 -52.17 8.12
N SER A 155 -0.96 -52.28 7.94
CA SER A 155 -1.65 -53.58 7.90
C SER A 155 -1.14 -54.47 6.76
N LEU A 156 -0.85 -53.90 5.59
CA LEU A 156 -0.29 -54.66 4.46
C LEU A 156 1.12 -55.19 4.76
N LYS A 157 1.93 -54.41 5.48
CA LYS A 157 3.27 -54.84 5.93
C LYS A 157 3.18 -55.97 6.95
N GLU A 158 2.27 -55.89 7.91
CA GLU A 158 2.05 -56.95 8.90
C GLU A 158 1.66 -58.27 8.22
N ASN A 159 0.65 -58.23 7.35
CA ASN A 159 0.23 -59.41 6.58
C ASN A 159 1.37 -60.00 5.74
N TYR A 160 2.18 -59.16 5.08
CA TYR A 160 3.32 -59.65 4.30
C TYR A 160 4.38 -60.33 5.17
N VAL A 161 4.62 -59.82 6.38
CA VAL A 161 5.57 -60.43 7.32
C VAL A 161 5.05 -61.78 7.81
N GLU A 162 3.76 -61.87 8.15
CA GLU A 162 3.11 -63.13 8.54
C GLU A 162 3.18 -64.17 7.42
N ASP A 163 2.78 -63.81 6.20
CA ASP A 163 2.86 -64.67 5.03
C ASP A 163 4.30 -65.19 4.83
N ARG A 164 5.30 -64.30 4.95
CA ARG A 164 6.71 -64.68 4.79
C ARG A 164 7.19 -65.63 5.88
N ILE A 165 6.70 -65.49 7.12
CA ILE A 165 7.01 -66.41 8.22
C ILE A 165 6.36 -67.76 7.95
N TYR A 166 5.06 -67.77 7.63
CA TYR A 166 4.30 -68.96 7.30
C TYR A 166 4.96 -69.75 6.15
N PHE A 167 5.31 -69.09 5.05
CA PHE A 167 5.99 -69.75 3.93
C PHE A 167 7.36 -70.32 4.32
N LYS A 168 8.13 -69.62 5.16
CA LYS A 168 9.42 -70.13 5.65
C LYS A 168 9.26 -71.36 6.54
N GLU A 169 8.26 -71.40 7.40
CA GLU A 169 7.98 -72.53 8.28
C GLU A 169 7.49 -73.74 7.48
N SER A 170 6.57 -73.53 6.55
CA SER A 170 6.11 -74.57 5.63
C SER A 170 7.26 -75.16 4.80
N LEU A 171 8.17 -74.32 4.30
CA LEU A 171 9.38 -74.81 3.61
C LEU A 171 10.30 -75.62 4.52
N ARG A 172 10.50 -75.21 5.78
CA ARG A 172 11.31 -75.98 6.75
C ARG A 172 10.70 -77.35 7.01
N GLU A 173 9.38 -77.42 7.13
CA GLU A 173 8.67 -78.68 7.34
C GLU A 173 8.80 -79.60 6.13
N LEU A 174 8.61 -79.08 4.90
CA LEU A 174 8.84 -79.85 3.68
C LEU A 174 10.29 -80.33 3.56
N ILE A 175 11.27 -79.49 3.91
CA ILE A 175 12.69 -79.89 3.90
C ILE A 175 12.95 -80.98 4.93
N ALA A 176 12.37 -80.88 6.13
CA ALA A 176 12.49 -81.90 7.17
C ALA A 176 11.90 -83.24 6.71
N ILE A 177 10.69 -83.23 6.16
CA ILE A 177 10.04 -84.43 5.58
C ILE A 177 10.91 -85.00 4.45
N ASN A 178 11.36 -84.16 3.51
CA ASN A 178 12.18 -84.62 2.39
C ASN A 178 13.51 -85.23 2.89
N SER A 179 14.14 -84.64 3.90
CA SER A 179 15.35 -85.20 4.51
C SER A 179 15.11 -86.54 5.22
N GLN A 180 13.95 -86.73 5.87
CA GLN A 180 13.55 -88.01 6.45
C GLN A 180 13.33 -89.07 5.37
N VAL A 181 12.63 -88.71 4.29
CA VAL A 181 12.39 -89.60 3.14
C VAL A 181 13.71 -89.99 2.47
N VAL A 182 14.62 -89.03 2.26
CA VAL A 182 15.96 -89.30 1.72
C VAL A 182 16.76 -90.21 2.65
N HIS A 183 16.74 -89.96 3.96
CA HIS A 183 17.41 -90.83 4.92
C HIS A 183 16.83 -92.26 4.91
N GLN A 184 15.50 -92.39 4.79
CA GLN A 184 14.83 -93.67 4.67
C GLN A 184 15.22 -94.40 3.37
N ALA A 185 15.32 -93.68 2.25
CA ALA A 185 15.81 -94.24 0.98
C ALA A 185 17.27 -94.74 1.09
N VAL A 186 18.16 -93.98 1.73
CA VAL A 186 19.56 -94.39 1.96
C VAL A 186 19.67 -95.62 2.87
N LEU A 187 18.83 -95.73 3.90
CA LEU A 187 18.78 -96.93 4.74
C LEU A 187 18.29 -98.17 3.97
N LEU A 188 17.30 -97.99 3.08
CA LEU A 188 16.83 -99.06 2.21
C LEU A 188 17.93 -99.47 1.21
N ASP A 189 18.65 -98.52 0.60
CA ASP A 189 19.78 -98.81 -0.29
C ASP A 189 20.92 -99.54 0.43
N ARG A 190 21.26 -99.18 1.68
CA ARG A 190 22.23 -99.94 2.50
C ARG A 190 21.76 -101.36 2.83
N ASN A 191 20.47 -101.57 3.05
CA ASN A 191 19.91 -102.91 3.26
C ASN A 191 19.94 -103.75 1.96
N VAL A 192 19.83 -103.11 0.79
CA VAL A 192 20.03 -103.75 -0.52
C VAL A 192 21.50 -104.09 -0.77
N GLU A 193 22.45 -103.25 -0.33
CA GLU A 193 23.89 -103.54 -0.39
C GLU A 193 24.32 -104.67 0.56
N ILE A 194 23.67 -104.83 1.72
CA ILE A 194 23.90 -105.96 2.64
C ILE A 194 23.25 -107.26 2.11
N GLY A 195 22.12 -107.15 1.41
CA GLY A 195 21.44 -108.28 0.75
C GLY A 195 22.09 -108.79 -0.54
N SER A 196 23.07 -108.08 -1.11
CA SER A 196 23.72 -108.44 -2.39
C SER A 196 25.12 -109.07 -2.25
N ARG A 197 25.59 -109.36 -1.02
CA ARG A 197 26.74 -110.25 -0.77
C ARG A 197 26.31 -111.71 -0.56
N CYS A 198 25.73 -112.33 -1.59
CA CYS A 198 25.72 -113.79 -1.73
C CYS A 198 25.82 -114.17 -3.23
N LYS A 199 26.95 -114.78 -3.62
CA LYS A 199 27.19 -115.45 -4.91
C LYS A 199 27.12 -116.98 -4.69
N PRO A 200 27.23 -117.82 -5.74
CA PRO A 200 26.51 -117.88 -7.03
C PRO A 200 25.90 -119.30 -7.23
N CYS A 201 25.23 -119.57 -8.38
CA CYS A 201 24.95 -120.89 -9.05
C CYS A 201 23.56 -120.79 -9.73
N ALA A 202 23.24 -121.31 -10.91
CA ALA A 202 23.95 -121.94 -12.02
C ALA A 202 23.01 -121.93 -13.25
N GLU A 203 23.61 -121.84 -14.44
CA GLU A 203 23.20 -122.33 -15.77
C GLU A 203 21.71 -122.59 -16.12
N ALA A 204 21.23 -121.96 -17.21
CA ALA A 204 20.53 -122.66 -18.30
C ALA A 204 20.56 -121.84 -19.61
N LYS A 205 20.84 -122.55 -20.71
CA LYS A 205 21.07 -122.09 -22.09
C LYS A 205 19.75 -121.88 -22.87
N TYR A 206 19.90 -121.35 -24.10
CA TYR A 206 18.95 -121.27 -25.23
C TYR A 206 18.02 -120.02 -25.21
N GLU A 207 17.72 -119.28 -26.28
CA GLU A 207 17.90 -119.45 -27.73
C GLU A 207 17.78 -118.08 -28.46
N ARG A 208 17.88 -118.10 -29.80
CA ARG A 208 18.13 -116.98 -30.72
C ARG A 208 16.93 -116.03 -30.95
N ARG A 209 17.28 -114.77 -31.28
CA ARG A 209 16.69 -113.79 -32.24
C ARG A 209 15.52 -114.29 -33.13
N PRO A 210 14.59 -113.42 -33.63
CA PRO A 210 14.96 -112.16 -34.31
C PRO A 210 13.93 -110.99 -34.29
N GLU A 211 14.34 -109.89 -34.93
CA GLU A 211 13.54 -108.99 -35.79
C GLU A 211 12.52 -107.98 -35.20
N ARG A 212 12.87 -106.69 -35.33
CA ARG A 212 11.97 -105.57 -35.72
C ARG A 212 11.20 -105.97 -37.01
N PRO A 213 10.04 -105.39 -37.43
CA PRO A 213 9.84 -103.92 -37.52
C PRO A 213 8.38 -103.39 -37.61
N ARG A 214 8.30 -102.07 -37.92
CA ARG A 214 7.22 -101.28 -38.59
C ARG A 214 6.20 -100.59 -37.67
N LYS A 215 6.12 -99.23 -37.74
CA LYS A 215 5.29 -98.39 -38.65
C LYS A 215 3.80 -98.72 -38.45
N CYS A 216 2.88 -97.79 -38.18
CA CYS A 216 2.73 -96.41 -38.63
C CYS A 216 2.17 -95.54 -37.49
#